data_AF-A0A1A2Z4T0-F1
#
_entry.id   AF-A0A1A2Z4T0-F1
#
_cell.length_a   1.000
_cell.length_b   1.000
_cell.length_c   1.000
_cell.angle_alpha   90.00
_cell.angle_beta   90.00
_cell.angle_gamma   90.00
#
_symmetry.space_group_name_H-M   'P 1'
#
loop_
_entity.id
_entity.type
_entity.pdbx_description
1 polymer ?
#
loop_
_entity_poly.entity_id
_entity_poly.type
_entity_poly.pdbx_seq_one_letter_code
_entity_poly.pdbx_strand_id
1 'polypeptide(L)'
;MFEGPTGPRYFGRRVERSPAMLAATLLTLGVVFLAELGDRSQLITMTFALRYRWWVVLTGVAIAACLVHGVTVWIGHFLGTTLPARPMAFASAIAFLIFAVWAWREGTAGGETVSTKGESRFALLTVASSFVLAELSDKTSLATVSLASDHDWTGVWVGSTLGMVLADGLAIAAGTLLHRRLPQQLLHAMAGLLFLMFGLWMLFDTALGLRWVAIAVTVAVALAAGAVAAAQTLRRRRKEAASSGRSPDIG
;
A
#
# COMPACT_ATOMS: atom_id res chain seq x y z
N MET A 1 -24.74 49.10 -36.86
CA MET A 1 -23.38 48.52 -36.88
C MET A 1 -23.17 47.84 -35.54
N PHE A 2 -23.06 46.51 -35.57
CA PHE A 2 -23.06 45.58 -34.42
C PHE A 2 -21.75 45.64 -33.61
N GLU A 3 -21.85 45.35 -32.30
CA GLU A 3 -20.88 44.76 -31.33
C GLU A 3 -19.45 45.31 -31.30
N GLY A 4 -18.76 45.61 -30.19
CA GLY A 4 -18.80 45.37 -28.75
C GLY A 4 -17.35 45.56 -28.23
N PRO A 5 -17.05 45.55 -26.92
CA PRO A 5 -15.79 44.97 -26.49
C PRO A 5 -16.03 43.89 -25.43
N THR A 6 -15.89 42.63 -25.85
CA THR A 6 -15.75 41.48 -24.96
C THR A 6 -14.35 41.49 -24.36
N GLY A 7 -14.22 42.06 -23.17
CA GLY A 7 -13.04 41.83 -22.33
C GLY A 7 -12.91 40.34 -21.96
N PRO A 8 -11.70 39.81 -21.81
CA PRO A 8 -11.51 38.43 -21.36
C PRO A 8 -12.05 38.28 -19.93
N ARG A 9 -13.12 37.48 -19.81
CA ARG A 9 -13.65 37.03 -18.52
C ARG A 9 -12.63 36.07 -17.90
N TYR A 10 -11.83 36.55 -16.94
CA TYR A 10 -11.12 35.68 -16.00
C TYR A 10 -12.12 35.08 -15.02
N PHE A 11 -12.78 33.99 -15.43
CA PHE A 11 -13.64 33.23 -14.53
C PHE A 11 -13.44 31.73 -14.76
N GLY A 12 -12.97 31.04 -13.71
CA GLY A 12 -13.22 29.61 -13.54
C GLY A 12 -12.04 28.66 -13.72
N ARG A 13 -11.01 28.75 -12.87
CA ARG A 13 -10.12 27.59 -12.62
C ARG A 13 -10.43 26.91 -11.28
N ARG A 14 -11.72 26.67 -10.99
CA ARG A 14 -12.18 26.09 -9.72
C ARG A 14 -12.82 24.70 -9.83
N VAL A 15 -12.90 24.09 -11.02
CA VAL A 15 -13.70 22.86 -11.24
C VAL A 15 -12.88 21.60 -11.60
N GLU A 16 -11.58 21.72 -11.93
CA GLU A 16 -10.76 20.52 -12.28
C GLU A 16 -10.11 19.80 -11.09
N ARG A 17 -10.21 20.31 -9.86
CA ARG A 17 -9.53 19.68 -8.70
C ARG A 17 -10.19 18.42 -8.17
N SER A 18 -11.52 18.29 -8.24
CA SER A 18 -12.25 17.17 -7.63
C SER A 18 -11.99 15.80 -8.26
N PRO A 19 -11.98 15.61 -9.60
CA PRO A 19 -11.71 14.28 -10.17
C PRO A 19 -10.25 13.84 -9.97
N ALA A 20 -9.29 14.78 -10.03
CA ALA A 20 -7.87 14.49 -9.80
C ALA A 20 -7.59 14.12 -8.34
N MET A 21 -8.20 14.83 -7.38
CA MET A 21 -8.09 14.53 -5.95
C MET A 21 -8.69 13.16 -5.61
N LEU A 22 -9.90 12.87 -6.10
CA LEU A 22 -10.56 11.57 -5.88
C LEU A 22 -9.74 10.41 -6.47
N ALA A 23 -9.19 10.58 -7.68
CA ALA A 23 -8.33 9.58 -8.30
C ALA A 23 -7.06 9.32 -7.47
N ALA A 24 -6.40 10.39 -6.99
CA ALA A 24 -5.23 10.29 -6.13
C ALA A 24 -5.56 9.61 -4.79
N THR A 25 -6.71 9.93 -4.19
CA THR A 25 -7.20 9.27 -2.97
C THR A 25 -7.44 7.78 -3.18
N LEU A 26 -8.19 7.39 -4.20
CA LEU A 26 -8.52 5.99 -4.45
C LEU A 26 -7.28 5.17 -4.82
N LEU A 27 -6.38 5.74 -5.63
CA LEU A 27 -5.12 5.10 -6.00
C LEU A 27 -4.23 4.91 -4.77
N THR A 28 -4.01 5.96 -3.99
CA THR A 28 -3.15 5.90 -2.79
C THR A 28 -3.74 4.99 -1.73
N LEU A 29 -5.07 5.04 -1.54
CA LEU A 29 -5.77 4.13 -0.65
C LEU A 29 -5.51 2.68 -1.06
N GLY A 30 -5.69 2.34 -2.34
CA GLY A 30 -5.44 0.99 -2.83
C GLY A 30 -3.98 0.55 -2.68
N VAL A 31 -3.04 1.43 -2.99
CA VAL A 31 -1.59 1.14 -2.88
C VAL A 31 -1.20 0.90 -1.42
N VAL A 32 -1.53 1.84 -0.53
CA VAL A 32 -1.18 1.76 0.89
C VAL A 32 -1.90 0.59 1.54
N PHE A 33 -3.21 0.45 1.32
CA PHE A 33 -3.97 -0.68 1.86
C PHE A 33 -3.32 -2.02 1.51
N LEU A 34 -2.94 -2.22 0.25
CA LEU A 34 -2.37 -3.49 -0.19
C LEU A 34 -0.91 -3.68 0.22
N ALA A 35 -0.12 -2.59 0.28
CA ALA A 35 1.26 -2.62 0.75
C ALA A 35 1.35 -3.01 2.24
N GLU A 36 0.37 -2.58 3.03
CA GLU A 36 0.31 -2.83 4.48
C GLU A 36 -0.17 -4.24 4.83
N LEU A 37 -0.87 -4.93 3.92
CA LEU A 37 -1.39 -6.27 4.23
C LEU A 37 -0.25 -7.24 4.59
N GLY A 38 -0.27 -7.71 5.83
CA GLY A 38 0.68 -8.70 6.34
C GLY A 38 2.03 -8.14 6.78
N ASP A 39 2.14 -6.81 6.94
CA ASP A 39 3.35 -6.18 7.42
C ASP A 39 3.56 -6.34 8.95
N ARG A 40 4.77 -6.00 9.40
CA ARG A 40 5.16 -5.94 10.80
C ARG A 40 4.29 -4.96 11.59
N SER A 41 3.91 -3.82 11.00
CA SER A 41 2.99 -2.85 11.59
C SER A 41 1.67 -3.52 12.01
N GLN A 42 1.07 -4.33 11.13
CA GLN A 42 -0.17 -5.06 11.39
C GLN A 42 -0.05 -6.13 12.48
N LEU A 43 1.10 -6.83 12.58
CA LEU A 43 1.33 -7.80 13.65
C LEU A 43 1.41 -7.12 15.03
N ILE A 44 2.01 -5.93 15.09
CA ILE A 44 2.04 -5.09 16.29
C ILE A 44 0.60 -4.64 16.63
N THR A 45 -0.15 -4.16 15.64
CA THR A 45 -1.56 -3.75 15.80
C THR A 45 -2.43 -4.89 16.32
N MET A 46 -2.33 -6.09 15.75
CA MET A 46 -3.04 -7.28 16.21
C MET A 46 -2.67 -7.62 17.67
N THR A 47 -1.37 -7.57 18.00
CA THR A 47 -0.90 -7.86 19.36
C THR A 47 -1.45 -6.86 20.38
N PHE A 48 -1.53 -5.58 20.02
CA PHE A 48 -2.15 -4.57 20.88
C PHE A 48 -3.67 -4.74 20.99
N ALA A 49 -4.36 -5.17 19.93
CA ALA A 49 -5.79 -5.44 19.96
C ALA A 49 -6.19 -6.63 20.84
N LEU A 50 -5.25 -7.53 21.16
CA LEU A 50 -5.45 -8.59 22.16
C LEU A 50 -5.34 -8.07 23.60
N ARG A 51 -4.66 -6.94 23.82
CA ARG A 51 -4.40 -6.36 25.15
C ARG A 51 -5.31 -5.17 25.47
N TYR A 52 -5.78 -4.45 24.45
CA TYR A 52 -6.57 -3.23 24.56
C TYR A 52 -7.82 -3.29 23.68
N ARG A 53 -8.80 -2.42 23.96
CA ARG A 53 -10.05 -2.35 23.19
C ARG A 53 -9.73 -1.97 21.73
N TRP A 54 -10.29 -2.70 20.76
CA TRP A 54 -9.94 -2.55 19.34
C TRP A 54 -10.04 -1.13 18.81
N TRP A 55 -11.03 -0.35 19.26
CA TRP A 55 -11.19 1.05 18.84
C TRP A 55 -10.14 1.99 19.42
N VAL A 56 -9.56 1.69 20.59
CA VAL A 56 -8.44 2.47 21.16
C VAL A 56 -7.16 2.22 20.37
N VAL A 57 -6.97 0.97 19.93
CA VAL A 57 -5.84 0.61 19.06
C VAL A 57 -5.99 1.26 17.70
N LEU A 58 -7.17 1.14 17.08
CA LEU A 58 -7.45 1.71 15.77
C LEU A 58 -7.35 3.24 15.75
N THR A 59 -7.77 3.94 16.82
CA THR A 59 -7.58 5.40 16.92
C THR A 59 -6.12 5.78 17.12
N GLY A 60 -5.36 5.00 17.90
CA GLY A 60 -3.90 5.18 18.04
C GLY A 60 -3.16 5.02 16.71
N VAL A 61 -3.51 3.98 15.94
CA VAL A 61 -3.02 3.75 14.58
C VAL A 61 -3.41 4.90 13.65
N ALA A 62 -4.68 5.32 13.66
CA ALA A 62 -5.15 6.41 12.79
C ALA A 62 -4.40 7.72 13.05
N ILE A 63 -4.16 8.06 14.32
CA ILE A 63 -3.39 9.26 14.69
C ILE A 63 -1.93 9.12 14.21
N ALA A 64 -1.31 7.97 14.45
CA ALA A 64 0.06 7.71 14.02
C ALA A 64 0.22 7.78 12.50
N ALA A 65 -0.65 7.09 11.76
CA ALA A 65 -0.68 7.08 10.29
C ALA A 65 -0.89 8.48 9.73
N CYS A 66 -1.85 9.24 10.28
CA CYS A 66 -2.12 10.61 9.88
C CYS A 66 -0.89 11.52 10.05
N LEU A 67 -0.16 11.38 11.16
CA LEU A 67 1.06 12.14 11.44
C LEU A 67 2.21 11.74 10.50
N VAL A 68 2.53 10.44 10.41
CA VAL A 68 3.64 9.96 9.59
C VAL A 68 3.38 10.26 8.12
N HIS A 69 2.21 9.87 7.59
CA HIS A 69 1.87 10.15 6.21
C HIS A 69 1.74 11.65 5.94
N GLY A 70 1.30 12.45 6.92
CA GLY A 70 1.29 13.90 6.80
C GLY A 70 2.69 14.46 6.53
N VAL A 71 3.68 14.06 7.33
CA VAL A 71 5.09 14.46 7.15
C VAL A 71 5.63 13.97 5.81
N THR A 72 5.38 12.70 5.48
CA THR A 72 5.84 12.06 4.26
C THR A 72 5.26 12.71 3.00
N VAL A 73 3.96 12.99 2.99
CA VAL A 73 3.27 13.70 1.90
C VAL A 73 3.78 15.13 1.80
N TRP A 74 4.00 15.81 2.92
CA TRP A 74 4.52 17.18 2.92
C TRP A 74 5.91 17.25 2.28
N ILE A 75 6.79 16.29 2.60
CA ILE A 75 8.10 16.14 1.95
C ILE A 75 7.92 15.89 0.45
N GLY A 76 7.10 14.91 0.06
CA GLY A 76 6.87 14.56 -1.35
C GLY A 76 6.29 15.71 -2.17
N HIS A 77 5.34 16.45 -1.62
CA HIS A 77 4.78 17.64 -2.25
C HIS A 77 5.84 18.70 -2.52
N PHE A 78 6.69 18.99 -1.54
CA PHE A 78 7.74 20.00 -1.69
C PHE A 78 8.81 19.57 -2.70
N LEU A 79 9.21 18.30 -2.68
CA LEU A 79 10.09 17.72 -3.70
C LEU A 79 9.46 17.86 -5.10
N GLY A 80 8.14 17.60 -5.23
CA GLY A 80 7.37 17.70 -6.48
C GLY A 80 7.38 19.10 -7.09
N THR A 81 7.38 20.12 -6.24
CA THR A 81 7.39 21.52 -6.69
C THR A 81 8.78 22.04 -7.10
N THR A 82 9.84 21.35 -6.69
CA THR A 82 11.22 21.82 -6.88
C THR A 82 12.02 21.02 -7.90
N LEU A 83 11.63 19.78 -8.16
CA LEU A 83 12.33 18.87 -9.07
C LEU A 83 11.59 18.69 -10.41
N PRO A 84 12.29 18.60 -11.56
CA PRO A 84 11.65 18.37 -12.84
C PRO A 84 10.95 16.98 -12.88
N ALA A 85 9.75 16.92 -13.47
CA ALA A 85 8.89 15.73 -13.44
C ALA A 85 9.55 14.43 -13.98
N ARG A 86 10.42 14.51 -14.99
CA ARG A 86 11.07 13.32 -15.58
C ARG A 86 12.05 12.63 -14.62
N PRO A 87 13.04 13.33 -14.02
CA PRO A 87 13.86 12.78 -12.95
C PRO A 87 13.06 12.18 -11.79
N MET A 88 11.96 12.83 -11.38
CA MET A 88 11.12 12.32 -10.31
C MET A 88 10.43 11.01 -10.68
N ALA A 89 9.84 10.94 -11.87
CA ALA A 89 9.24 9.70 -12.38
C ALA A 89 10.25 8.55 -12.44
N PHE A 90 11.49 8.83 -12.86
CA PHE A 90 12.59 7.85 -12.83
C PHE A 90 12.93 7.40 -11.40
N ALA A 91 13.09 8.34 -10.46
CA ALA A 91 13.40 8.02 -9.07
C ALA A 91 12.28 7.17 -8.42
N SER A 92 11.03 7.57 -8.62
CA SER A 92 9.83 6.86 -8.20
C SER A 92 9.75 5.44 -8.79
N ALA A 93 9.95 5.30 -10.10
CA ALA A 93 9.95 4.00 -10.76
C ALA A 93 11.04 3.07 -10.22
N ILE A 94 12.25 3.59 -10.02
CA ILE A 94 13.37 2.82 -9.43
C ILE A 94 13.01 2.38 -8.01
N ALA A 95 12.46 3.27 -7.18
CA ALA A 95 12.04 2.93 -5.82
C ALA A 95 11.01 1.80 -5.80
N PHE A 96 9.96 1.90 -6.63
CA PHE A 96 8.94 0.85 -6.76
C PHE A 96 9.51 -0.50 -7.21
N LEU A 97 10.44 -0.50 -8.18
CA LEU A 97 11.09 -1.74 -8.61
C LEU A 97 11.98 -2.35 -7.51
N ILE A 98 12.70 -1.52 -6.75
CA ILE A 98 13.45 -1.96 -5.57
C ILE A 98 12.50 -2.58 -4.54
N PHE A 99 11.33 -1.98 -4.29
CA PHE A 99 10.34 -2.54 -3.36
C PHE A 99 9.72 -3.83 -3.85
N ALA A 100 9.49 -3.99 -5.15
CA ALA A 100 9.02 -5.24 -5.72
C ALA A 100 10.00 -6.39 -5.39
N VAL A 101 11.30 -6.14 -5.57
CA VAL A 101 12.37 -7.11 -5.27
C VAL A 101 12.51 -7.33 -3.77
N TRP A 102 12.44 -6.27 -2.97
CA TRP A 102 12.58 -6.36 -1.51
C TRP A 102 11.40 -7.11 -0.89
N ALA A 103 10.16 -6.78 -1.25
CA ALA A 103 8.95 -7.49 -0.81
C ALA A 103 8.99 -8.99 -1.18
N TRP A 104 9.51 -9.33 -2.36
CA TRP A 104 9.70 -10.72 -2.77
C TRP A 104 10.73 -11.47 -1.90
N ARG A 105 11.82 -10.78 -1.50
CA ARG A 105 12.89 -11.37 -0.67
C ARG A 105 12.46 -11.56 0.78
N GLU A 106 11.77 -10.60 1.38
CA GLU A 106 11.29 -10.69 2.76
C GLU A 106 10.25 -11.81 2.95
N GLY A 107 9.48 -12.15 1.90
CA GLY A 107 8.64 -13.34 1.90
C GLY A 107 9.40 -14.67 2.13
N THR A 108 10.73 -14.64 2.03
CA THR A 108 11.63 -15.80 2.23
C THR A 108 12.38 -15.75 3.58
N ALA A 109 12.43 -14.60 4.26
CA ALA A 109 13.16 -14.41 5.53
C ALA A 109 12.18 -14.16 6.69
N GLY A 110 12.08 -15.12 7.61
CA GLY A 110 11.14 -15.08 8.73
C GLY A 110 11.43 -13.97 9.76
N GLY A 111 10.39 -13.17 10.00
CA GLY A 111 10.04 -12.29 11.13
C GLY A 111 11.02 -12.00 12.28
N GLU A 112 11.17 -10.71 12.58
CA GLU A 112 11.59 -10.24 13.91
C GLU A 112 10.41 -9.53 14.60
N THR A 113 10.09 -9.98 15.82
CA THR A 113 9.06 -9.40 16.68
C THR A 113 9.69 -8.42 17.67
N VAL A 114 9.31 -7.15 17.61
CA VAL A 114 9.74 -6.14 18.59
C VAL A 114 8.98 -6.36 19.90
N SER A 115 9.73 -6.52 20.99
CA SER A 115 9.22 -6.66 22.36
C SER A 115 9.04 -5.28 22.99
N THR A 116 7.86 -4.97 23.51
CA THR A 116 7.64 -3.76 24.33
C THR A 116 7.17 -4.12 25.74
N LYS A 117 8.04 -3.84 26.72
CA LYS A 117 7.75 -3.82 28.16
C LYS A 117 6.86 -2.62 28.52
N GLY A 118 5.95 -2.83 29.48
CA GLY A 118 5.49 -1.78 30.40
C GLY A 118 3.99 -1.54 30.46
N GLU A 119 3.38 -1.84 31.61
CA GLU A 119 2.06 -1.36 32.01
C GLU A 119 2.02 0.18 31.95
N SER A 120 1.10 0.75 31.19
CA SER A 120 0.90 2.20 31.17
C SER A 120 -0.57 2.53 30.98
N ARG A 121 -1.05 3.48 31.80
CA ARG A 121 -2.38 4.11 31.70
C ARG A 121 -2.58 4.85 30.36
N PHE A 122 -1.56 4.90 29.48
CA PHE A 122 -1.55 5.57 28.18
C PHE A 122 -1.48 4.58 27.00
N ALA A 123 -2.39 3.60 26.94
CA ALA A 123 -2.45 2.60 25.87
C ALA A 123 -2.40 3.21 24.46
N LEU A 124 -3.09 4.34 24.24
CA LEU A 124 -3.10 5.04 22.95
C LEU A 124 -1.70 5.57 22.57
N LEU A 125 -0.97 6.15 23.51
CA LEU A 125 0.37 6.67 23.25
C LEU A 125 1.36 5.54 22.94
N THR A 126 1.24 4.40 23.63
CA THR A 126 2.08 3.23 23.40
C THR A 126 1.84 2.65 22.00
N VAL A 127 0.58 2.49 21.60
CA VAL A 127 0.21 2.04 20.24
C VAL A 127 0.73 3.04 19.21
N ALA A 128 0.42 4.32 19.37
CA ALA A 128 0.81 5.36 18.41
C ALA A 128 2.35 5.44 18.27
N SER A 129 3.10 5.45 19.37
CA SER A 129 4.57 5.54 19.32
C SER A 129 5.20 4.31 18.68
N SER A 130 4.72 3.12 19.01
CA SER A 130 5.23 1.88 18.42
C SER A 130 4.91 1.80 16.93
N PHE A 131 3.73 2.26 16.52
CA PHE A 131 3.31 2.31 15.13
C PHE A 131 4.12 3.32 14.33
N VAL A 132 4.27 4.55 14.85
CA VAL A 132 5.14 5.57 14.24
C VAL A 132 6.55 5.03 14.00
N LEU A 133 7.13 4.33 14.98
CA LEU A 133 8.47 3.75 14.82
C LEU A 133 8.53 2.67 13.74
N ALA A 134 7.48 1.85 13.60
CA ALA A 134 7.40 0.86 12.53
C ALA A 134 7.25 1.53 11.15
N GLU A 135 6.39 2.54 11.05
CA GLU A 135 6.06 3.24 9.80
C GLU A 135 7.16 4.14 9.26
N LEU A 136 7.95 4.75 10.14
CA LEU A 136 9.02 5.68 9.76
C LEU A 136 10.16 5.00 8.98
N SER A 137 10.30 3.68 9.08
CA SER A 137 11.29 2.89 8.32
C SER A 137 10.71 2.03 7.21
N ASP A 138 9.39 2.09 6.98
CA ASP A 138 8.75 1.14 6.06
C ASP A 138 8.58 1.66 4.61
N LYS A 139 8.44 0.71 3.69
CA LYS A 139 8.26 0.88 2.23
C LYS A 139 7.16 1.88 1.92
N THR A 140 6.09 1.85 2.72
CA THR A 140 4.90 2.67 2.52
C THR A 140 5.20 4.17 2.62
N SER A 141 6.17 4.57 3.44
CA SER A 141 6.60 5.97 3.54
C SER A 141 7.22 6.44 2.21
N LEU A 142 8.17 5.70 1.64
CA LEU A 142 8.80 6.07 0.36
C LEU A 142 7.82 6.03 -0.83
N ALA A 143 6.91 5.05 -0.86
CA ALA A 143 5.84 5.00 -1.85
C ALA A 143 4.91 6.22 -1.75
N THR A 144 4.58 6.65 -0.53
CA THR A 144 3.74 7.82 -0.28
C THR A 144 4.44 9.13 -0.66
N VAL A 145 5.76 9.27 -0.41
CA VAL A 145 6.55 10.42 -0.90
C VAL A 145 6.44 10.51 -2.42
N SER A 146 6.68 9.40 -3.11
CA SER A 146 6.64 9.30 -4.56
C SER A 146 5.26 9.70 -5.12
N LEU A 147 4.19 9.15 -4.55
CA LEU A 147 2.83 9.48 -4.95
C LEU A 147 2.50 10.95 -4.72
N ALA A 148 2.93 11.54 -3.60
CA ALA A 148 2.70 12.94 -3.27
C ALA A 148 3.47 13.93 -4.15
N SER A 149 4.57 13.49 -4.79
CA SER A 149 5.31 14.31 -5.75
C SER A 149 4.59 14.43 -7.10
N ASP A 150 3.90 13.38 -7.53
CA ASP A 150 3.30 13.31 -8.88
C ASP A 150 1.76 13.49 -8.89
N HIS A 151 1.09 13.37 -7.74
CA HIS A 151 -0.37 13.48 -7.61
C HIS A 151 -0.80 14.60 -6.64
N ASP A 152 -2.10 14.86 -6.57
CA ASP A 152 -2.64 15.84 -5.61
C ASP A 152 -2.35 15.42 -4.16
N TRP A 153 -1.51 16.22 -3.48
CA TRP A 153 -1.02 15.91 -2.13
C TRP A 153 -2.14 15.73 -1.10
N THR A 154 -3.26 16.47 -1.23
CA THR A 154 -4.40 16.30 -0.31
C THR A 154 -5.09 14.96 -0.53
N GLY A 155 -5.25 14.57 -1.80
CA GLY A 155 -5.79 13.27 -2.17
C GLY A 155 -4.92 12.12 -1.68
N VAL A 156 -3.60 12.24 -1.83
CA VAL A 156 -2.61 11.24 -1.37
C VAL A 156 -2.63 11.10 0.16
N TRP A 157 -2.62 12.21 0.92
CA TRP A 157 -2.65 12.16 2.39
C TRP A 157 -3.91 11.51 2.96
N VAL A 158 -5.08 11.87 2.40
CA VAL A 158 -6.35 11.27 2.81
C VAL A 158 -6.40 9.79 2.39
N GLY A 159 -5.94 9.48 1.18
CA GLY A 159 -5.90 8.11 0.65
C GLY A 159 -5.01 7.19 1.47
N SER A 160 -3.78 7.62 1.79
CA SER A 160 -2.83 6.82 2.58
C SER A 160 -3.34 6.56 3.99
N THR A 161 -3.86 7.59 4.66
CA THR A 161 -4.41 7.46 6.02
C THR A 161 -5.61 6.51 6.05
N LEU A 162 -6.53 6.64 5.09
CA LEU A 162 -7.68 5.73 4.96
C LEU A 162 -7.24 4.30 4.62
N GLY A 163 -6.31 4.14 3.69
CA GLY A 163 -5.76 2.84 3.31
C GLY A 163 -5.17 2.11 4.50
N MET A 164 -4.36 2.81 5.30
CA MET A 164 -3.75 2.29 6.53
C MET A 164 -4.80 1.85 7.54
N VAL A 165 -5.73 2.76 7.90
CA VAL A 165 -6.78 2.47 8.90
C VAL A 165 -7.68 1.30 8.46
N LEU A 166 -7.98 1.18 7.16
CA LEU A 166 -8.74 0.06 6.64
C LEU A 166 -7.96 -1.25 6.69
N ALA A 167 -6.66 -1.22 6.37
CA ALA A 167 -5.80 -2.39 6.41
C ALA A 167 -5.64 -2.92 7.84
N ASP A 168 -5.33 -2.03 8.80
CA ASP A 168 -5.23 -2.35 10.22
C ASP A 168 -6.59 -2.75 10.82
N GLY A 169 -7.67 -2.08 10.43
CA GLY A 169 -9.02 -2.47 10.85
C GLY A 169 -9.37 -3.89 10.40
N LEU A 170 -9.02 -4.25 9.16
CA LEU A 170 -9.16 -5.60 8.64
C LEU A 170 -8.25 -6.59 9.39
N ALA A 171 -7.01 -6.21 9.70
CA ALA A 171 -6.07 -7.01 10.48
C ALA A 171 -6.61 -7.27 11.91
N ILE A 172 -7.15 -6.26 12.59
CA ILE A 172 -7.75 -6.44 13.92
C ILE A 172 -9.00 -7.33 13.85
N ALA A 173 -9.88 -7.10 12.86
CA ALA A 173 -11.06 -7.93 12.66
C ALA A 173 -10.67 -9.39 12.37
N ALA A 174 -9.69 -9.61 11.48
CA ALA A 174 -9.17 -10.93 11.20
C ALA A 174 -8.49 -11.55 12.43
N GLY A 175 -7.65 -10.82 13.16
CA GLY A 175 -6.96 -11.33 14.34
C GLY A 175 -7.90 -11.68 15.51
N THR A 176 -9.04 -10.99 15.61
CA THR A 176 -10.06 -11.25 16.64
C THR A 176 -11.04 -12.37 16.25
N LEU A 177 -11.40 -12.50 14.96
CA LEU A 177 -12.31 -13.55 14.48
C LEU A 177 -11.59 -14.85 14.12
N LEU A 178 -10.31 -14.79 13.75
CA LEU A 178 -9.62 -15.85 13.03
C LEU A 178 -8.42 -16.35 13.81
N HIS A 179 -8.57 -17.52 14.43
CA HIS A 179 -7.46 -18.39 14.82
C HIS A 179 -6.75 -19.02 13.59
N ARG A 180 -6.75 -18.37 12.40
CA ARG A 180 -6.06 -18.87 11.19
C ARG A 180 -4.96 -17.92 10.77
N ARG A 181 -3.80 -18.54 10.54
CA ARG A 181 -2.62 -17.90 9.98
C ARG A 181 -2.85 -17.66 8.49
N LEU A 182 -3.04 -16.41 8.09
CA LEU A 182 -2.87 -16.06 6.68
C LEU A 182 -1.43 -16.41 6.28
N PRO A 183 -1.21 -17.12 5.16
CA PRO A 183 0.13 -17.49 4.75
C PRO A 183 0.89 -16.21 4.41
N GLN A 184 1.82 -15.82 5.29
CA GLN A 184 2.69 -14.64 5.15
C GLN A 184 3.30 -14.51 3.76
N GLN A 185 3.60 -15.64 3.11
CA GLN A 185 4.10 -15.73 1.75
C GLN A 185 3.16 -15.14 0.68
N LEU A 186 1.83 -15.30 0.83
CA LEU A 186 0.86 -14.78 -0.14
C LEU A 186 0.80 -13.25 -0.09
N LEU A 187 0.87 -12.70 1.12
CA LEU A 187 0.82 -11.26 1.37
C LEU A 187 2.04 -10.56 0.76
N HIS A 188 3.24 -11.08 1.03
CA HIS A 188 4.49 -10.57 0.44
C HIS A 188 4.50 -10.69 -1.10
N ALA A 189 3.97 -11.79 -1.65
CA ALA A 189 3.86 -11.96 -3.09
C ALA A 189 2.90 -10.95 -3.74
N MET A 190 1.77 -10.63 -3.08
CA MET A 190 0.82 -9.64 -3.58
C MET A 190 1.38 -8.21 -3.52
N ALA A 191 2.03 -7.82 -2.41
CA ALA A 191 2.67 -6.52 -2.28
C ALA A 191 3.79 -6.35 -3.32
N GLY A 192 4.64 -7.37 -3.49
CA GLY A 192 5.70 -7.36 -4.51
C GLY A 192 5.16 -7.24 -5.94
N LEU A 193 4.07 -7.96 -6.26
CA LEU A 193 3.41 -7.86 -7.57
C LEU A 193 2.86 -6.44 -7.82
N LEU A 194 2.26 -5.82 -6.81
CA LEU A 194 1.70 -4.49 -6.93
C LEU A 194 2.79 -3.44 -7.17
N PHE A 195 3.87 -3.49 -6.38
CA PHE A 195 5.03 -2.63 -6.57
C PHE A 195 5.68 -2.81 -7.93
N LEU A 196 5.72 -4.05 -8.44
CA LEU A 196 6.21 -4.33 -9.78
C LEU A 196 5.33 -3.65 -10.84
N MET A 197 4.00 -3.78 -10.73
CA MET A 197 3.06 -3.18 -11.67
C MET A 197 3.13 -1.64 -11.65
N PHE A 198 3.17 -1.02 -10.47
CA PHE A 198 3.31 0.44 -10.34
C PHE A 198 4.66 0.94 -10.84
N GLY A 199 5.75 0.25 -10.50
CA GLY A 199 7.10 0.62 -10.97
C GLY A 199 7.23 0.55 -12.49
N LEU A 200 6.70 -0.51 -13.11
CA LEU A 200 6.71 -0.65 -14.57
C LEU A 200 5.80 0.37 -15.25
N TRP A 201 4.61 0.62 -14.70
CA TRP A 201 3.72 1.65 -15.23
C TRP A 201 4.38 3.03 -15.17
N MET A 202 4.92 3.42 -14.01
CA MET A 202 5.60 4.70 -13.80
C MET A 202 6.80 4.88 -14.73
N LEU A 203 7.57 3.80 -14.94
CA LEU A 203 8.74 3.81 -15.84
C LEU A 203 8.34 4.04 -17.29
N PHE A 204 7.37 3.26 -17.80
CA PHE A 204 7.04 3.30 -19.22
C PHE A 204 6.10 4.45 -19.59
N ASP A 205 5.09 4.76 -18.76
CA ASP A 205 4.12 5.84 -19.02
C ASP A 205 4.73 7.21 -18.67
N THR A 206 5.11 7.40 -17.40
CA THR A 206 5.49 8.72 -16.87
C THR A 206 6.94 9.09 -17.18
N ALA A 207 7.89 8.15 -17.04
CA ALA A 207 9.32 8.45 -17.22
C ALA A 207 9.74 8.42 -18.70
N LEU A 208 9.26 7.44 -19.48
CA LEU A 208 9.63 7.23 -20.88
C LEU A 208 8.59 7.73 -21.90
N GLY A 209 7.35 8.01 -21.51
CA GLY A 209 6.28 8.48 -22.41
C GLY A 209 5.70 7.40 -23.35
N LEU A 210 6.02 6.13 -23.11
CA LEU A 210 5.64 4.95 -23.89
C LEU A 210 4.38 4.29 -23.32
N ARG A 211 3.25 5.01 -23.34
CA ARG A 211 1.99 4.58 -22.70
C ARG A 211 1.51 3.18 -23.15
N TRP A 212 1.65 2.87 -24.44
CA TRP A 212 1.29 1.56 -25.00
C TRP A 212 2.15 0.43 -24.44
N VAL A 213 3.44 0.69 -24.21
CA VAL A 213 4.36 -0.27 -23.59
C VAL A 213 3.99 -0.48 -22.13
N ALA A 214 3.63 0.59 -21.40
CA ALA A 214 3.15 0.48 -20.03
C ALA A 214 1.92 -0.44 -19.92
N ILE A 215 0.92 -0.23 -20.77
CA ILE A 215 -0.29 -1.07 -20.79
C ILE A 215 0.07 -2.52 -21.13
N ALA A 216 0.86 -2.75 -22.17
CA ALA A 216 1.24 -4.09 -22.59
C ALA A 216 2.00 -4.85 -21.49
N VAL A 217 2.97 -4.21 -20.85
CA VAL A 217 3.78 -4.81 -19.79
C VAL A 217 2.94 -5.10 -18.55
N THR A 218 2.10 -4.16 -18.12
CA THR A 218 1.25 -4.34 -16.93
C THR A 218 0.21 -5.44 -17.13
N VAL A 219 -0.39 -5.55 -18.32
CA VAL A 219 -1.30 -6.65 -18.68
C VAL A 219 -0.55 -7.99 -18.71
N ALA A 220 0.64 -8.04 -19.31
CA ALA A 220 1.44 -9.26 -19.37
C ALA A 220 1.82 -9.77 -17.97
N VAL A 221 2.22 -8.88 -17.06
CA VAL A 221 2.53 -9.20 -15.66
C VAL A 221 1.29 -9.72 -14.92
N ALA A 222 0.13 -9.07 -15.09
CA ALA A 222 -1.12 -9.51 -14.47
C ALA A 222 -1.56 -10.90 -14.95
N LEU A 223 -1.46 -11.16 -16.27
CA LEU A 223 -1.78 -12.47 -16.85
C LEU A 223 -0.83 -13.56 -16.36
N ALA A 224 0.48 -13.28 -16.29
CA ALA A 224 1.47 -14.22 -15.78
C ALA A 224 1.21 -14.57 -14.30
N ALA A 225 0.93 -13.56 -13.47
CA ALA A 225 0.58 -13.77 -12.06
C ALA A 225 -0.70 -14.60 -11.91
N GLY A 226 -1.73 -14.31 -12.71
CA GLY A 226 -2.98 -15.08 -12.73
C GLY A 226 -2.76 -16.54 -13.16
N ALA A 227 -1.94 -16.78 -14.18
CA ALA A 227 -1.60 -18.12 -14.63
C ALA A 227 -0.82 -18.93 -13.57
N VAL A 228 0.13 -18.30 -12.88
CA VAL A 228 0.88 -18.92 -11.78
C VAL A 228 -0.05 -19.27 -10.62
N ALA A 229 -0.94 -18.36 -10.22
CA ALA A 229 -1.93 -18.61 -9.16
C ALA A 229 -2.87 -19.76 -9.54
N ALA A 230 -3.41 -19.77 -10.76
CA ALA A 230 -4.25 -20.84 -11.27
C ALA A 230 -3.52 -22.20 -11.27
N ALA A 231 -2.28 -22.23 -11.75
CA ALA A 231 -1.44 -23.43 -11.76
C ALA A 231 -1.14 -23.95 -10.35
N GLN A 232 -0.87 -23.07 -9.38
CA GLN A 232 -0.65 -23.45 -7.99
C GLN A 232 -1.92 -24.03 -7.35
N THR A 233 -3.08 -23.43 -7.62
CA THR A 233 -4.37 -23.91 -7.10
C THR A 233 -4.73 -25.29 -7.67
N LEU A 234 -4.50 -25.49 -8.97
CA LEU A 234 -4.71 -26.79 -9.63
C LEU A 234 -3.73 -27.86 -9.11
N ARG A 235 -2.47 -27.51 -8.87
CA ARG A 235 -1.47 -28.41 -8.27
C ARG A 235 -1.84 -28.83 -6.84
N ARG A 236 -2.37 -27.91 -6.02
CA ARG A 236 -2.85 -28.21 -4.67
C ARG A 236 -4.03 -29.20 -4.70
N ARG A 237 -5.03 -28.94 -5.54
CA ARG A 237 -6.19 -29.85 -5.73
C ARG A 237 -5.77 -31.25 -6.20
N ARG A 238 -4.80 -31.35 -7.12
CA ARG A 238 -4.27 -32.65 -7.57
C ARG A 238 -3.54 -33.41 -6.47
N LYS A 239 -2.75 -32.73 -5.61
CA LYS A 239 -2.09 -33.36 -4.47
C LYS A 239 -3.09 -33.88 -3.44
N GLU A 240 -4.13 -33.10 -3.14
CA GLU A 240 -5.21 -33.48 -2.22
C GLU A 240 -5.98 -34.70 -2.75
N ALA A 241 -6.34 -34.72 -4.03
CA ALA A 241 -7.00 -35.86 -4.68
C ALA A 241 -6.13 -37.12 -4.73
N ALA A 242 -4.81 -36.99 -4.88
CA ALA A 242 -3.87 -38.12 -4.83
C ALA A 242 -3.71 -38.68 -3.40
N SER A 243 -3.89 -37.85 -2.37
CA SER A 243 -3.84 -38.30 -0.96
C SER A 243 -5.12 -38.98 -0.47
N SER A 244 -6.29 -38.61 -0.99
CA SER A 244 -7.58 -39.23 -0.61
C SER A 244 -7.80 -40.60 -1.24
N GLY A 245 -7.12 -40.91 -2.35
CA GLY A 245 -7.14 -42.24 -2.98
C GLY A 245 -6.25 -43.29 -2.30
N ARG A 246 -5.53 -42.93 -1.23
CA ARG A 246 -4.62 -43.82 -0.49
C ARG A 246 -5.13 -44.02 0.95
N SER A 247 -6.34 -44.56 1.13
CA SER A 247 -6.68 -45.18 2.42
C SER A 247 -5.92 -46.51 2.52
N PRO A 248 -5.07 -46.71 3.54
CA PRO A 248 -4.60 -48.05 3.86
C PRO A 248 -5.77 -48.81 4.47
N ASP A 249 -6.22 -49.87 3.79
CA ASP A 249 -6.90 -50.98 4.44
C ASP A 249 -6.00 -51.47 5.56
N ILE A 250 -6.46 -51.32 6.79
CA ILE A 250 -5.89 -52.02 7.95
C ILE A 250 -7.08 -52.67 8.65
N GLY A 251 -7.33 -53.92 8.23
CA GLY A 251 -8.07 -54.91 9.00
C GLY A 251 -7.17 -55.61 10.02
#